data_AF-A0A6B3F1T0-F1
#
_entry.id   AF-A0A6B3F1T0-F1
#
_cell.length_a   1.000
_cell.length_b   1.000
_cell.length_c   1.000
_cell.angle_alpha   90.00
_cell.angle_beta   90.00
_cell.angle_gamma   90.00
#
_symmetry.space_group_name_H-M   'P 1'
#
loop_
_entity.id
_entity.type
_entity.pdbx_description
1 polymer ?
#
loop_
_entity_poly.entity_id
_entity_poly.type
_entity_poly.pdbx_seq_one_letter_code
_entity_poly.pdbx_strand_id
1 'polypeptide(L)'
;STGEVMGIDAVFGSAYAKSQAGAYGPLPLKGRAFISVANRDKRAMIFPARELAQRGFELLATSGTAEVLQRHGIPATVVRKQYEGEGPAGEKTIVQLIHEG
;
A
#
# COMPACT_ATOMS: atom_id res chain seq x y z
N SER A 1 7.96 16.17 -10.20
CA SER A 1 8.13 17.06 -9.05
C SER A 1 8.24 18.48 -9.60
N THR A 2 7.31 19.38 -9.25
CA THR A 2 7.26 20.76 -9.76
C THR A 2 7.34 21.82 -8.66
N GLY A 3 7.51 21.38 -7.40
CA GLY A 3 7.64 22.22 -6.22
C GLY A 3 8.10 21.38 -5.02
N GLU A 4 8.48 22.05 -3.93
CA GLU A 4 9.01 21.43 -2.72
C GLU A 4 8.22 21.87 -1.48
N VAL A 5 8.14 20.99 -0.48
CA VAL A 5 7.45 21.24 0.79
C VAL A 5 8.35 20.80 1.93
N MET A 6 8.41 21.59 3.00
CA MET A 6 9.16 21.27 4.21
C MET A 6 8.22 21.06 5.39
N GLY A 7 8.33 19.91 6.06
CA GLY A 7 7.70 19.67 7.35
C GLY A 7 8.72 19.81 8.46
N ILE A 8 8.42 20.64 9.47
CA ILE A 8 9.30 20.90 10.60
C ILE A 8 8.68 20.36 11.88
N ASP A 9 9.42 19.50 12.59
CA ASP A 9 9.09 18.99 13.91
C ASP A 9 10.35 18.50 14.61
N ALA A 10 10.29 18.36 15.95
CA ALA A 10 11.37 17.75 16.74
C ALA A 10 11.49 16.24 16.48
N VAL A 11 10.40 15.59 16.05
CA VAL A 11 10.35 14.15 15.78
C VAL A 11 10.20 13.90 14.28
N PHE A 12 11.04 13.00 13.75
CA PHE A 12 11.05 12.68 12.31
C PHE A 12 9.67 12.28 11.76
N GLY A 13 8.95 11.40 12.46
CA GLY A 13 7.63 10.93 12.00
C GLY A 13 6.63 12.08 11.86
N SER A 14 6.62 13.01 12.81
CA SER A 14 5.77 14.21 12.78
C SER A 14 6.21 15.17 11.67
N ALA A 15 7.51 15.39 11.51
CA ALA A 15 8.06 16.23 10.43
C ALA A 15 7.69 15.67 9.05
N TYR A 16 7.81 14.36 8.86
CA TYR A 16 7.42 13.68 7.62
C TYR A 16 5.92 13.75 7.38
N ALA A 17 5.08 13.50 8.39
CA ALA A 17 3.63 13.62 8.24
C ALA A 17 3.19 15.04 7.83
N LYS A 18 3.83 16.07 8.39
CA LYS A 18 3.60 17.48 8.00
C LYS A 18 4.01 17.75 6.55
N SER A 19 5.14 17.22 6.09
CA SER A 19 5.57 17.41 4.70
C SER A 19 4.63 16.73 3.71
N GLN A 20 4.15 15.51 4.04
CA GLN A 20 3.13 14.82 3.23
C GLN A 20 1.82 15.62 3.20
N ALA A 21 1.37 16.14 4.35
CA ALA A 21 0.17 16.96 4.44
C ALA A 21 0.23 18.21 3.55
N GLY A 22 1.39 18.87 3.49
CA GLY A 22 1.57 20.05 2.63
C GLY A 22 1.74 19.74 1.14
N ALA A 23 2.19 18.54 0.78
CA ALA A 23 2.39 18.14 -0.63
C ALA A 23 1.18 17.48 -1.28
N TYR A 24 0.51 16.56 -0.55
CA TYR A 24 -0.51 15.67 -1.10
C TYR A 24 -1.79 15.59 -0.24
N GLY A 25 -1.83 16.33 0.87
CA GLY A 25 -2.89 16.20 1.88
C GLY A 25 -2.56 15.17 2.96
N PRO A 26 -3.40 15.08 4.01
CA PRO A 26 -3.14 14.21 5.15
C PRO A 26 -3.09 12.74 4.72
N LEU A 27 -2.16 11.98 5.29
CA LEU A 27 -2.08 10.54 5.05
C LEU A 27 -3.35 9.83 5.54
N PRO A 28 -3.84 8.81 4.83
CA PRO A 28 -4.92 7.99 5.32
C PRO A 28 -4.53 7.29 6.62
N LEU A 29 -5.49 7.16 7.53
CA LEU A 29 -5.32 6.47 8.81
C LEU A 29 -6.01 5.10 8.85
N LYS A 30 -6.82 4.78 7.83
CA LYS A 30 -7.54 3.53 7.63
C LYS A 30 -7.89 3.35 6.15
N GLY A 31 -8.37 2.17 5.76
CA GLY A 31 -8.84 1.88 4.41
C GLY A 31 -8.09 0.72 3.79
N ARG A 32 -7.90 0.76 2.46
CA ARG A 32 -7.21 -0.28 1.69
C ARG A 32 -5.80 0.19 1.30
N ALA A 33 -4.80 -0.66 1.45
CA ALA A 33 -3.43 -0.41 1.03
C ALA A 33 -2.98 -1.47 0.03
N PHE A 34 -2.59 -1.05 -1.18
CA PHE A 34 -2.07 -1.95 -2.20
C PHE A 34 -0.54 -2.09 -2.11
N ILE A 35 -0.05 -3.32 -2.06
CA ILE A 35 1.38 -3.65 -1.96
C ILE A 35 1.79 -4.52 -3.15
N SER A 36 2.70 -4.01 -3.95
CA SER A 36 3.36 -4.77 -5.02
C SER A 36 4.83 -4.41 -5.07
N VAL A 37 5.69 -5.40 -4.80
CA VAL A 37 7.14 -5.21 -4.70
C VAL A 37 7.89 -6.24 -5.53
N ALA A 38 9.10 -5.88 -5.95
CA ALA A 38 9.99 -6.82 -6.62
C ALA A 38 10.39 -7.96 -5.67
N ASN A 39 10.74 -9.12 -6.23
CA ASN A 39 11.09 -10.31 -5.45
C ASN A 39 12.17 -10.06 -4.39
N ARG A 40 13.21 -9.28 -4.73
CA ARG A 40 14.30 -8.93 -3.82
C ARG A 40 13.86 -8.12 -2.59
N ASP A 41 12.76 -7.39 -2.69
CA ASP A 41 12.28 -6.46 -1.67
C ASP A 41 11.17 -7.07 -0.79
N LYS A 42 10.65 -8.26 -1.15
CA LYS A 42 9.54 -8.92 -0.45
C LYS A 42 9.81 -9.13 1.04
N ARG A 43 11.04 -9.49 1.41
CA ARG A 43 11.41 -9.73 2.82
C ARG A 43 11.40 -8.42 3.63
N ALA A 44 11.83 -7.32 3.04
CA ALA A 44 11.82 -6.01 3.70
C ALA A 44 10.39 -5.49 3.92
N MET A 45 9.42 -5.93 3.10
CA MET A 45 8.03 -5.49 3.17
C MET A 45 7.21 -6.14 4.31
N ILE A 46 7.72 -7.20 4.96
CA ILE A 46 6.99 -7.92 6.01
C ILE A 46 6.66 -7.00 7.20
N PHE A 47 7.63 -6.20 7.67
CA PHE A 47 7.41 -5.33 8.82
C PHE A 47 6.47 -4.16 8.49
N PRO A 48 6.67 -3.38 7.41
CA PRO A 48 5.74 -2.32 7.02
C PRO A 48 4.30 -2.82 6.79
N ALA A 49 4.13 -3.97 6.12
CA ALA A 49 2.80 -4.54 5.88
C ALA A 49 2.09 -4.90 7.18
N ARG A 50 2.83 -5.45 8.17
CA ARG A 50 2.28 -5.78 9.48
C ARG A 50 1.82 -4.55 10.24
N GLU A 51 2.61 -3.48 10.23
CA GLU A 51 2.24 -2.20 10.84
C GLU A 51 0.95 -1.64 10.23
N LEU A 52 0.80 -1.70 8.90
CA LEU A 52 -0.42 -1.27 8.23
C LEU A 52 -1.62 -2.12 8.65
N ALA A 53 -1.48 -3.45 8.65
CA ALA A 53 -2.55 -4.35 9.09
C ALA A 53 -2.96 -4.09 10.55
N GLN A 54 -1.99 -3.90 11.45
CA GLN A 54 -2.25 -3.58 12.86
C GLN A 54 -2.96 -2.24 13.06
N ARG A 55 -2.76 -1.28 12.15
CA ARG A 55 -3.45 0.02 12.13
C ARG A 55 -4.83 -0.04 11.47
N GLY A 56 -5.29 -1.22 11.06
CA GLY A 56 -6.63 -1.45 10.51
C GLY A 56 -6.75 -1.25 9.01
N PHE A 57 -5.64 -1.30 8.26
CA PHE A 57 -5.69 -1.34 6.81
C PHE A 57 -6.00 -2.75 6.30
N GLU A 58 -6.90 -2.85 5.33
CA GLU A 58 -7.02 -4.04 4.49
C GLU A 58 -5.90 -4.02 3.45
N LEU A 59 -5.12 -5.09 3.38
CA LEU A 59 -4.01 -5.18 2.43
C LEU A 59 -4.46 -5.87 1.14
N LEU A 60 -4.22 -5.21 0.01
CA LEU A 60 -4.34 -5.77 -1.33
C LEU A 60 -2.94 -6.04 -1.86
N ALA A 61 -2.70 -7.15 -2.57
CA ALA A 61 -1.37 -7.43 -3.11
C ALA A 61 -1.41 -8.28 -4.38
N THR A 62 -0.38 -8.15 -5.22
CA THR A 62 -0.17 -9.07 -6.34
C THR A 62 0.16 -10.47 -5.81
N SER A 63 -0.22 -11.53 -6.53
CA SER A 63 -0.12 -12.94 -6.09
C SER A 63 1.17 -13.29 -5.38
N GLY A 64 2.33 -13.03 -6.00
CA GLY A 64 3.62 -13.36 -5.41
C GLY A 64 4.00 -12.51 -4.19
N THR A 65 3.44 -11.31 -4.02
CA THR A 65 3.63 -10.49 -2.81
C THR A 65 2.71 -10.99 -1.70
N ALA A 66 1.43 -11.22 -2.02
CA ALA A 66 0.44 -11.76 -1.09
C ALA A 66 0.89 -13.09 -0.48
N GLU A 67 1.45 -13.98 -1.29
CA GLU A 67 1.98 -15.26 -0.83
C GLU A 67 3.04 -15.11 0.28
N VAL A 68 3.99 -14.17 0.12
CA VAL A 68 5.01 -13.93 1.15
C VAL A 68 4.39 -13.34 2.41
N LEU A 69 3.47 -12.39 2.28
CA LEU A 69 2.78 -11.79 3.43
C LEU A 69 1.99 -12.84 4.23
N GLN A 70 1.21 -13.67 3.54
CA GLN A 70 0.39 -14.72 4.13
C GLN A 70 1.25 -15.79 4.84
N ARG A 71 2.39 -16.19 4.26
CA ARG A 71 3.37 -17.08 4.92
C ARG A 71 3.91 -16.51 6.25
N HIS A 72 3.89 -15.19 6.40
CA HIS A 72 4.29 -14.50 7.64
C HIS A 72 3.10 -14.11 8.53
N GLY A 73 1.91 -14.68 8.29
CA GLY A 73 0.71 -14.45 9.09
C GLY A 73 0.05 -13.10 8.86
N ILE A 74 0.34 -12.43 7.75
CA ILE A 74 -0.23 -11.12 7.39
C ILE A 74 -1.30 -11.35 6.32
N PRO A 75 -2.60 -11.14 6.63
CA PRO A 75 -3.67 -11.27 5.65
C PRO A 75 -3.50 -10.26 4.51
N ALA A 76 -3.64 -10.72 3.28
CA ALA A 76 -3.63 -9.87 2.09
C ALA A 76 -4.53 -10.48 1.00
N THR A 77 -5.45 -9.67 0.45
CA THR A 77 -6.33 -10.04 -0.66
C THR A 77 -5.53 -9.99 -1.96
N VAL A 78 -5.54 -11.09 -2.71
CA VAL A 78 -4.87 -11.15 -4.03
C VAL A 78 -5.66 -10.34 -5.04
N VAL A 79 -5.00 -9.45 -5.76
CA VAL A 79 -5.60 -8.65 -6.84
C VAL A 79 -4.90 -8.90 -8.17
N ARG A 80 -5.67 -8.74 -9.26
CA ARG A 80 -5.20 -8.91 -10.64
C ARG A 80 -4.38 -7.71 -11.08
N LYS A 81 -3.28 -7.96 -11.80
CA LYS A 81 -2.49 -6.93 -12.48
C LYS A 81 -3.26 -6.41 -13.70
N GLN A 82 -2.90 -5.22 -14.14
CA GLN A 82 -3.60 -4.58 -15.26
C GLN A 82 -3.58 -5.41 -16.55
N TYR A 83 -2.45 -6.03 -16.89
CA TYR A 83 -2.34 -6.82 -18.12
C TYR A 83 -3.14 -8.13 -18.07
N GLU A 84 -3.58 -8.56 -16.88
CA GLU A 84 -4.37 -9.79 -16.71
C GLU A 84 -5.85 -9.57 -17.05
N GLY A 85 -6.27 -8.32 -17.23
CA GLY A 85 -7.66 -7.95 -17.50
C GLY A 85 -8.62 -8.32 -16.37
N GLU A 86 -9.91 -8.07 -16.59
CA GLU A 86 -10.96 -8.55 -15.70
C GLU A 86 -10.97 -10.08 -15.66
N GLY A 87 -11.23 -10.63 -14.49
CA GLY A 87 -11.37 -12.06 -14.31
C GLY A 87 -12.71 -12.60 -14.83
N PRO A 88 -12.82 -13.92 -15.05
CA PRO A 88 -14.04 -14.53 -15.58
C PRO A 88 -15.29 -14.34 -14.71
N ALA A 89 -15.13 -14.04 -13.42
CA ALA A 89 -16.21 -13.77 -12.48
C ALA A 89 -16.39 -12.26 -12.20
N GLY A 90 -15.81 -11.39 -13.04
CA GLY A 90 -15.86 -9.94 -12.88
C GLY A 90 -14.85 -9.40 -11.87
N GLU A 91 -13.80 -10.16 -11.54
CA GLU A 91 -12.74 -9.69 -10.66
C GLU A 91 -11.98 -8.54 -11.32
N LYS A 92 -12.01 -7.36 -10.70
CA LYS A 92 -11.36 -6.15 -11.22
C LYS A 92 -9.85 -6.21 -11.13
N THR A 93 -9.19 -5.51 -12.03
CA THR A 93 -7.75 -5.26 -11.92
C THR A 93 -7.45 -4.23 -10.83
N ILE A 94 -6.21 -4.19 -10.37
CA ILE A 94 -5.79 -3.18 -9.39
C ILE A 94 -5.95 -1.74 -9.91
N VAL A 95 -5.78 -1.50 -11.21
CA VAL A 95 -5.96 -0.15 -11.77
C VAL A 95 -7.43 0.25 -11.71
N GLN A 96 -8.35 -0.67 -12.02
CA GLN A 96 -9.79 -0.43 -11.89
C GLN A 96 -10.18 -0.16 -10.43
N LEU A 97 -9.67 -0.96 -9.49
CA LEU A 97 -9.91 -0.74 -8.05
C LEU A 97 -9.40 0.63 -7.58
N ILE A 98 -8.22 1.07 -8.06
CA ILE A 98 -7.69 2.40 -7.73
C ILE A 98 -8.60 3.52 -8.25
N HIS A 99 -9.20 3.35 -9.44
CA HIS A 99 -10.11 4.35 -10.01
C HIS A 99 -11.48 4.42 -9.29
N GLU A 100 -11.88 3.37 -8.60
CA GLU A 100 -13.18 3.30 -7.92
C GLU A 100 -13.15 3.76 -6.46
N GLY A 101 -11.95 3.86 -5.86
CA GLY A 101 -11.77 4.11 -4.42
C GLY A 101 -12.05 2.88 -3.56
#